data_AF-A0A7Y7IZI7-F1
#
_entry.id   AF-A0A7Y7IZI7-F1
#
_cell.length_a   1.000
_cell.length_b   1.000
_cell.length_c   1.000
_cell.angle_alpha   90.00
_cell.angle_beta   90.00
_cell.angle_gamma   90.00
#
_symmetry.space_group_name_H-M   'P 1'
#
loop_
_entity.id
_entity.type
_entity.pdbx_description
1 polymer ?
#
loop_
_entity_poly.entity_id
_entity_poly.type
_entity_poly.pdbx_seq_one_letter_code
_entity_poly.pdbx_strand_id
1 'polypeptide(L)'
;MLGSDPQTYTTTIRPTGQADLDSAISASSSLLALQKTRAVSPFALAGRIRNDYARLATALDSYGYYAATVRIQVGLRPAGNAVPGPAMDGRSPHLPEWLQAVPQGQTVQVTITPTRGALFHLGHVTLRPAPGDGPAPIVLDAP
;
A
#
# COMPACT_ATOMS: atom_id res chain seq x y z
N MET A 1 10.05 -27.47 17.86
CA MET A 1 9.17 -26.34 18.24
C MET A 1 9.06 -25.42 17.04
N LEU A 2 7.86 -25.23 16.45
CA LEU A 2 7.62 -24.29 15.35
C LEU A 2 6.69 -23.17 15.87
N GLY A 3 7.17 -22.41 16.86
CA GLY A 3 6.52 -21.17 17.26
C GLY A 3 7.08 -20.05 16.39
N SER A 4 6.24 -19.36 15.62
CA SER A 4 6.70 -18.21 14.87
C SER A 4 7.07 -17.09 15.83
N ASP A 5 8.35 -16.78 15.94
CA ASP A 5 8.78 -15.65 16.74
C ASP A 5 8.20 -14.35 16.19
N PRO A 6 7.76 -13.44 17.08
CA PRO A 6 7.08 -12.23 16.65
C PRO A 6 8.09 -11.25 16.02
N GLN A 7 7.83 -10.86 14.77
CA GLN A 7 8.66 -9.94 13.99
C GLN A 7 8.26 -8.48 14.25
N THR A 8 9.21 -7.69 14.73
CA THR A 8 9.06 -6.23 14.83
C THR A 8 9.30 -5.60 13.46
N TYR A 9 8.49 -4.60 13.10
CA TYR A 9 8.65 -3.88 11.85
C TYR A 9 8.38 -2.38 11.99
N THR A 10 8.96 -1.59 11.10
CA THR A 10 8.67 -0.18 10.90
C THR A 10 8.26 0.10 9.47
N THR A 11 7.30 1.00 9.29
CA THR A 11 6.76 1.36 7.98
C THR A 11 7.12 2.80 7.65
N THR A 12 7.62 3.03 6.45
CA THR A 12 7.88 4.37 5.92
C THR A 12 7.23 4.51 4.55
N ILE A 13 6.46 5.58 4.37
CA ILE A 13 5.80 5.92 3.11
C ILE A 13 6.55 7.10 2.50
N ARG A 14 7.01 6.96 1.26
CA ARG A 14 7.61 8.08 0.53
C ARG A 14 6.52 9.07 0.13
N PRO A 15 6.74 10.38 0.31
CA PRO A 15 5.76 11.38 -0.07
C PRO A 15 5.58 11.40 -1.59
N THR A 16 4.34 11.62 -2.02
CA THR A 16 3.94 11.83 -3.42
C THR A 16 4.15 13.28 -3.87
N GLY A 17 4.32 14.19 -2.91
CA GLY A 17 4.42 15.63 -3.11
C GLY A 17 3.09 16.38 -3.01
N GLN A 18 1.99 15.70 -2.66
CA GLN A 18 0.67 16.29 -2.46
C GLN A 18 0.16 15.94 -1.06
N ALA A 19 0.03 16.93 -0.19
CA ALA A 19 -0.23 16.73 1.24
C ALA A 19 -1.53 15.94 1.52
N ASP A 20 -2.61 16.28 0.82
CA ASP A 20 -3.90 15.60 1.00
C ASP A 20 -3.83 14.12 0.58
N LEU A 21 -3.14 13.85 -0.54
CA LEU A 21 -2.92 12.49 -1.01
C LEU A 21 -2.01 11.70 -0.05
N ASP A 22 -0.94 12.33 0.44
CA ASP A 22 -0.02 11.71 1.40
C ASP A 22 -0.73 11.37 2.72
N SER A 23 -1.66 12.23 3.16
CA SER A 23 -2.53 11.98 4.31
C SER A 23 -3.47 10.80 4.07
N ALA A 24 -4.15 10.76 2.91
CA ALA A 24 -5.05 9.67 2.55
C ALA A 24 -4.34 8.31 2.44
N ILE A 25 -3.16 8.29 1.82
CA ILE A 25 -2.29 7.10 1.71
C ILE A 25 -1.87 6.63 3.11
N SER A 26 -1.43 7.56 3.97
CA SER A 26 -1.01 7.24 5.34
C SER A 26 -2.16 6.67 6.18
N ALA A 27 -3.36 7.24 6.07
CA ALA A 27 -4.56 6.78 6.75
C ALA A 27 -5.03 5.39 6.25
N SER A 28 -4.77 5.08 4.98
CA SER A 28 -5.19 3.82 4.35
C SER A 28 -4.25 2.64 4.64
N SER A 29 -3.01 2.91 5.06
CA SER A 29 -2.01 1.87 5.35
C SER A 29 -2.28 1.18 6.69
N SER A 30 -2.64 -0.11 6.63
CA SER A 30 -2.75 -0.93 7.83
C SER A 30 -1.38 -1.22 8.44
N LEU A 31 -0.33 -1.29 7.61
CA LEU A 31 1.05 -1.42 8.08
C LEU A 31 1.48 -0.24 8.95
N LEU A 32 1.12 0.98 8.57
CA LEU A 32 1.46 2.17 9.35
C LEU A 32 0.68 2.21 10.68
N ALA A 33 -0.61 1.88 10.64
CA ALA A 33 -1.47 1.87 11.82
C ALA A 33 -1.07 0.80 12.85
N LEU A 34 -0.69 -0.39 12.39
CA LEU A 34 -0.47 -1.56 13.24
C LEU A 34 0.99 -1.80 13.62
N GLN A 35 1.94 -0.95 13.21
CA GLN A 35 3.37 -1.15 13.56
C GLN A 35 3.63 -1.00 15.07
N LYS A 36 2.77 -0.28 15.80
CA LYS A 36 2.88 -0.08 17.25
C LYS A 36 2.22 -1.19 18.06
N THR A 37 1.33 -1.97 17.45
CA THR A 37 0.58 -3.03 18.13
C THR A 37 1.31 -4.36 17.93
N ARG A 38 1.92 -4.90 19.00
CA ARG A 38 2.56 -6.23 19.16
C ARG A 38 3.18 -6.87 17.90
N ALA A 39 4.44 -7.28 18.02
CA ALA A 39 5.14 -7.99 16.96
C ALA A 39 4.32 -9.21 16.46
N VAL A 40 4.27 -9.37 15.13
CA VAL A 40 3.40 -10.32 14.42
C VAL A 40 4.22 -11.44 13.82
N SER A 41 3.61 -12.59 13.55
CA SER A 41 4.33 -13.67 12.86
C SER A 41 4.80 -13.22 11.46
N PRO A 42 5.92 -13.75 10.94
CA PRO A 42 6.40 -13.50 9.58
C PRO A 42 5.32 -13.66 8.50
N PHE A 43 4.50 -14.72 8.59
CA PHE A 43 3.39 -14.94 7.66
C PHE A 43 2.30 -13.89 7.77
N ALA A 44 1.94 -13.48 8.99
CA ALA A 44 0.96 -12.43 9.20
C ALA A 44 1.47 -11.07 8.67
N LEU A 45 2.76 -10.78 8.83
CA LEU A 45 3.38 -9.58 8.26
C LEU A 45 3.36 -9.61 6.73
N ALA A 46 3.74 -10.72 6.10
CA ALA A 46 3.65 -10.87 4.64
C ALA A 46 2.22 -10.68 4.13
N GLY A 47 1.22 -11.25 4.81
CA GLY A 47 -0.19 -11.06 4.48
C GLY A 47 -0.63 -9.59 4.59
N ARG A 48 -0.22 -8.88 5.64
CA ARG A 48 -0.48 -7.44 5.80
C ARG A 48 0.14 -6.62 4.68
N ILE A 49 1.40 -6.90 4.33
CA ILE A 49 2.11 -6.23 3.24
C ILE A 49 1.34 -6.40 1.92
N ARG A 50 0.91 -7.62 1.61
CA ARG A 50 0.13 -7.92 0.39
C ARG A 50 -1.21 -7.17 0.37
N ASN A 51 -1.91 -7.12 1.50
CA ASN A 51 -3.21 -6.44 1.61
C ASN A 51 -3.08 -4.91 1.48
N ASP A 52 -1.96 -4.31 1.92
CA ASP A 52 -1.74 -2.87 1.82
C ASP A 52 -1.68 -2.38 0.37
N TYR A 53 -1.21 -3.21 -0.58
CA TYR A 53 -1.21 -2.82 -2.01
C TYR A 53 -2.60 -2.41 -2.51
N ALA A 54 -3.64 -3.20 -2.21
CA ALA A 54 -4.99 -2.92 -2.67
C ALA A 54 -5.56 -1.67 -1.98
N ARG A 55 -5.33 -1.52 -0.67
CA ARG A 55 -5.79 -0.35 0.10
C ARG A 55 -5.19 0.95 -0.41
N LEU A 56 -3.89 0.94 -0.66
CA LEU A 56 -3.17 2.12 -1.16
C LEU A 56 -3.56 2.44 -2.60
N ALA A 57 -3.78 1.43 -3.44
CA ALA A 57 -4.32 1.63 -4.79
C ALA A 57 -5.71 2.30 -4.74
N THR A 58 -6.63 1.81 -3.90
CA THR A 58 -7.95 2.43 -3.75
C THR A 58 -7.88 3.89 -3.28
N ALA A 59 -6.93 4.23 -2.40
CA ALA A 59 -6.71 5.60 -1.97
C ALA A 59 -6.25 6.50 -3.14
N LEU A 60 -5.32 6.01 -3.97
CA LEU A 60 -4.86 6.71 -5.18
C LEU A 60 -5.99 6.88 -6.20
N ASP A 61 -6.77 5.83 -6.44
CA ASP A 61 -7.91 5.83 -7.37
C ASP A 61 -8.98 6.85 -6.95
N SER A 62 -9.22 6.99 -5.64
CA SER A 62 -10.19 7.95 -5.09
C SER A 62 -9.80 9.41 -5.31
N TYR A 63 -8.52 9.68 -5.60
CA TYR A 63 -8.00 10.99 -5.97
C TYR A 63 -7.82 11.15 -7.50
N GLY A 64 -8.30 10.19 -8.30
CA GLY A 64 -8.25 10.23 -9.76
C GLY A 64 -6.95 9.69 -10.37
N TYR A 65 -6.08 9.06 -9.58
CA TYR A 65 -4.81 8.51 -10.04
C TYR A 65 -4.92 7.04 -10.47
N TYR A 66 -5.76 6.73 -11.45
CA TYR A 66 -6.05 5.36 -11.89
C TYR A 66 -4.87 4.63 -12.56
N ALA A 67 -3.85 5.38 -13.00
CA ALA A 67 -2.60 4.82 -13.53
C ALA A 67 -1.48 4.78 -12.49
N ALA A 68 -1.82 4.92 -11.20
CA ALA A 68 -0.83 4.88 -10.14
C ALA A 68 -0.26 3.48 -9.91
N THR A 69 0.98 3.42 -9.45
CA THR A 69 1.63 2.19 -9.03
C THR A 69 2.14 2.30 -7.61
N VAL A 70 1.95 1.25 -6.81
CA VAL A 70 2.48 1.15 -5.45
C VAL A 70 3.58 0.09 -5.44
N ARG A 71 4.79 0.48 -5.04
CA ARG A 71 5.90 -0.43 -4.79
C ARG A 71 6.14 -0.54 -3.29
N ILE A 72 6.12 -1.75 -2.75
CA ILE A 72 6.49 -2.01 -1.36
C ILE A 72 7.78 -2.85 -1.35
N GLN A 73 8.78 -2.37 -0.63
CA GLN A 73 10.05 -3.05 -0.43
C GLN A 73 10.22 -3.38 1.05
N VAL A 74 10.73 -4.58 1.33
CA VAL A 74 10.89 -5.11 2.67
C VAL A 74 12.36 -5.41 2.87
N GLY A 75 12.99 -4.76 3.83
CA GLY A 75 14.40 -4.93 4.14
C GLY A 75 14.64 -4.99 5.63
N LEU A 76 15.89 -5.13 6.03
CA LEU A 76 16.29 -4.97 7.43
C LEU A 76 16.47 -3.49 7.73
N ARG A 77 16.03 -3.07 8.92
CA ARG A 77 16.31 -1.72 9.39
C ARG A 77 17.81 -1.57 9.61
N PRO A 78 18.47 -0.60 8.98
CA PRO A 78 19.89 -0.36 9.21
C PRO A 78 20.14 0.01 10.68
N ALA A 79 21.21 -0.54 11.27
CA ALA A 79 21.69 -0.11 12.56
C ALA A 79 22.54 1.16 12.38
N GLY A 80 22.11 2.29 12.94
CA GLY A 80 22.80 3.58 12.81
C GLY A 80 22.93 4.03 11.35
N ASN A 81 24.15 4.30 10.94
CA ASN A 81 24.58 4.79 9.62
C ASN A 81 25.01 3.66 8.66
N ALA A 82 24.62 2.41 8.94
CA ALA A 82 24.86 1.29 8.04
C ALA A 82 24.13 1.45 6.68
N VAL A 83 24.75 0.92 5.62
CA VAL A 83 24.13 0.85 4.30
C VAL A 83 22.90 -0.07 4.35
N PRO A 84 21.76 0.32 3.77
CA PRO A 84 20.60 -0.55 3.66
C PRO A 84 20.97 -1.87 2.97
N GLY A 85 20.64 -2.98 3.61
CA GLY A 85 20.82 -4.31 3.03
C GLY A 85 19.88 -4.56 1.83
N PRO A 86 20.01 -5.73 1.17
CA PRO A 86 19.13 -6.11 0.09
C PRO A 86 17.66 -6.12 0.55
N ALA A 87 16.80 -5.48 -0.24
CA ALA A 87 15.36 -5.42 0.02
C ALA A 87 14.60 -6.36 -0.93
N MET A 88 13.60 -7.06 -0.40
CA MET A 88 12.70 -7.94 -1.13
C MET A 88 11.44 -7.19 -1.57
N ASP A 89 10.87 -7.57 -2.72
CA ASP A 89 9.56 -7.08 -3.14
C ASP A 89 8.44 -7.62 -2.23
N GLY A 90 7.53 -6.75 -1.78
CA GLY A 90 6.38 -7.11 -0.96
C GLY A 90 5.42 -8.11 -1.62
N ARG A 91 5.43 -8.23 -2.95
CA ARG A 91 4.66 -9.24 -3.72
C ARG A 91 5.41 -10.55 -3.95
N SER A 92 6.66 -10.64 -3.53
CA SER A 92 7.43 -11.88 -3.69
C SER A 92 6.70 -13.06 -3.04
N PRO A 93 6.58 -14.21 -3.72
CA PRO A 93 6.05 -15.41 -3.11
C PRO A 93 6.95 -15.87 -1.96
N HIS A 94 8.27 -15.59 -2.04
CA HIS A 94 9.30 -15.96 -1.07
C HIS A 94 9.43 -15.01 0.13
N LEU A 95 8.56 -14.00 0.22
CA LEU A 95 8.60 -13.02 1.31
C LEU A 95 8.41 -13.65 2.69
N PRO A 96 7.47 -14.59 2.92
CA PRO A 96 7.30 -15.22 4.22
C PRO A 96 8.55 -15.96 4.66
N GLU A 97 9.18 -16.74 3.79
CA GLU A 97 10.40 -17.51 4.09
C GLU A 97 11.57 -16.57 4.40
N TRP A 98 11.69 -15.48 3.64
CA TRP A 98 12.70 -14.46 3.92
C TRP A 98 12.47 -13.79 5.29
N LEU A 99 11.22 -13.46 5.64
CA LEU A 99 10.86 -12.89 6.94
C LEU A 99 11.10 -13.88 8.09
N GLN A 100 10.94 -15.18 7.86
CA GLN A 100 11.27 -16.21 8.85
C GLN A 100 12.77 -16.36 9.08
N ALA A 101 13.58 -16.07 8.07
CA ALA A 101 15.03 -16.11 8.15
C ALA A 101 15.64 -14.85 8.80
N VAL A 102 14.84 -13.83 9.10
CA VAL A 102 15.31 -12.62 9.79
C VAL A 102 15.77 -12.99 11.21
N PRO A 103 17.02 -12.62 11.60
CA PRO A 103 17.51 -12.88 12.94
C PRO A 103 16.63 -12.24 14.02
N GLN A 104 16.46 -12.94 15.13
CA GLN A 104 15.72 -12.42 16.27
C GLN A 104 16.28 -11.07 16.75
N GLY A 105 15.39 -10.17 17.16
CA GLY A 105 15.75 -8.83 17.62
C GLY A 105 16.02 -7.81 16.50
N GLN A 106 16.12 -8.24 15.24
CA GLN A 106 16.18 -7.31 14.11
C GLN A 106 14.80 -6.76 13.77
N THR A 107 14.75 -5.46 13.48
CA THR A 107 13.53 -4.80 13.02
C THR A 107 13.50 -4.83 11.49
N VAL A 108 12.38 -5.26 10.93
CA VAL A 108 12.12 -5.18 9.49
C VAL A 108 11.71 -3.75 9.12
N GLN A 109 12.27 -3.22 8.06
CA GLN A 109 11.86 -1.96 7.47
C GLN A 109 11.00 -2.24 6.23
N VAL A 110 9.76 -1.73 6.24
CA VAL A 110 8.87 -1.74 5.09
C VAL A 110 8.83 -0.34 4.49
N THR A 111 9.22 -0.21 3.23
CA THR A 111 9.23 1.06 2.49
C THR A 111 8.19 1.01 1.39
N ILE A 112 7.21 1.90 1.49
CA ILE A 112 6.11 2.06 0.53
C ILE A 112 6.44 3.26 -0.35
N THR A 113 6.46 3.05 -1.66
CA THR A 113 6.73 4.07 -2.68
C THR A 113 5.54 4.17 -3.63
N PRO A 114 4.58 5.06 -3.37
CA PRO A 114 3.52 5.38 -4.32
C PRO A 114 4.07 6.22 -5.48
N THR A 115 3.64 5.91 -6.70
CA THR A 115 3.92 6.69 -7.92
C THR A 115 2.58 7.04 -8.56
N ARG A 116 2.29 8.34 -8.66
CA ARG A 116 0.95 8.86 -9.01
C ARG A 116 0.47 8.49 -10.41
N GLY A 117 1.36 8.39 -11.40
CA GLY A 117 0.93 8.29 -12.79
C GLY A 117 0.15 9.54 -13.25
N ALA A 118 -0.71 9.39 -14.25
CA ALA A 118 -1.56 10.48 -14.75
C ALA A 118 -2.77 10.72 -13.85
N LEU A 119 -3.17 11.99 -13.71
CA LEU A 119 -4.42 12.39 -13.08
C LEU A 119 -5.54 12.37 -14.12
N PHE A 120 -6.62 11.68 -13.82
CA PHE A 120 -7.80 11.61 -14.67
C PHE A 120 -8.94 12.42 -14.06
N HIS A 121 -9.68 13.10 -14.93
CA HIS A 121 -10.85 13.88 -14.57
C HIS A 121 -12.09 13.26 -15.21
N LEU A 122 -13.23 13.41 -14.55
CA LEU A 122 -14.51 13.08 -15.13
C LEU A 122 -14.80 14.09 -16.25
N GLY A 123 -15.01 13.61 -17.48
CA GLY A 123 -15.37 14.48 -18.61
C GLY A 123 -16.88 14.57 -18.79
N HIS A 124 -17.52 13.41 -18.97
CA HIS A 124 -18.96 13.30 -19.24
C HIS A 124 -19.55 12.14 -18.45
N VAL A 125 -20.73 12.35 -17.86
CA VAL A 125 -21.55 11.30 -17.26
C VAL A 125 -22.81 11.14 -18.08
N THR A 126 -23.08 9.92 -18.56
CA THR A 126 -24.33 9.60 -19.26
C THR A 126 -25.17 8.68 -18.40
N LEU A 127 -26.34 9.14 -17.99
CA LEU A 127 -27.34 8.30 -17.32
C LEU A 127 -28.26 7.71 -18.39
N ARG A 128 -28.23 6.38 -18.52
CA ARG A 128 -29.11 5.65 -19.42
C ARG A 128 -30.29 5.08 -18.64
N PRO A 129 -31.55 5.38 -19.03
CA PRO A 129 -32.72 4.75 -18.43
C PRO A 129 -32.70 3.23 -18.65
N ALA A 130 -33.33 2.48 -17.75
CA ALA A 130 -33.58 1.07 -17.96
C ALA A 130 -34.57 0.87 -19.12
N PRO A 131 -34.54 -0.30 -19.81
CA PRO A 131 -35.51 -0.59 -20.87
C PRO A 131 -36.95 -0.49 -20.35
N GLY A 132 -37.70 0.51 -20.82
CA GLY A 132 -39.10 0.75 -20.45
C GLY A 132 -39.37 2.06 -19.66
N ASP A 133 -38.35 2.73 -19.13
CA ASP A 133 -38.50 3.86 -18.20
C ASP A 133 -38.62 5.27 -18.84
N GLY A 134 -38.84 5.38 -20.16
CA GLY A 134 -38.92 6.69 -20.84
C GLY A 134 -37.55 7.35 -21.09
N PRO A 135 -37.49 8.65 -21.47
CA PRO A 135 -36.81 9.15 -22.68
C PRO A 135 -35.26 9.19 -22.62
N ALA A 136 -34.67 9.73 -23.69
CA ALA A 136 -33.24 9.70 -24.03
C ALA A 136 -32.24 10.00 -22.88
N PRO A 137 -30.99 9.51 -22.98
CA PRO A 137 -29.99 9.61 -21.91
C PRO A 137 -29.75 11.05 -21.44
N ILE A 138 -29.65 11.24 -20.12
CA ILE A 138 -29.23 12.53 -19.53
C ILE A 138 -27.70 12.57 -19.58
N VAL A 139 -27.16 13.64 -20.16
CA VAL A 139 -25.71 13.90 -20.18
C VAL A 139 -25.41 15.04 -19.21
N LEU A 140 -24.49 14.79 -18.28
CA LEU A 140 -23.94 15.78 -17.37
C LEU A 140 -22.48 16.00 -17.74
N ASP A 141 -22.14 17.24 -18.11
CA ASP A 141 -20.77 17.64 -18.39
C ASP A 141 -20.10 18.11 -17.09
N ALA A 142 -18.80 17.84 -16.96
CA ALA A 142 -18.02 18.43 -15.87
C ALA A 142 -17.95 19.97 -16.03
N PRO A 143 -17.92 20.73 -14.91
CA PRO A 143 -17.81 22.19 -14.94
C PRO A 143 -16.50 22.69 -15.54
#